data_AF-X7YL71-F1
#
_entry.id   AF-X7YL71-F1
#
_cell.length_a   1.000
_cell.length_b   1.000
_cell.length_c   1.000
_cell.angle_alpha   90.00
_cell.angle_beta   90.00
_cell.angle_gamma   90.00
#
_symmetry.space_group_name_H-M   'P 1'
#
loop_
_entity.id
_entity.type
_entity.pdbx_description
1 polymer ?
#
loop_
_entity_poly.entity_id
_entity_poly.type
_entity_poly.pdbx_seq_one_letter_code
_entity_poly.pdbx_strand_id
1 'polypeptide(L)' 'MLQQAVNAVPALAPTDRAAALALAEAYTNTNAIGSFSQRDDPQSQAVLDDVNTKDARLKAVCGGG' A
#
# COMPACT_ATOMS: atom_id res chain seq x y z
N MET A 1 3.04 6.84 13.77
CA MET A 1 2.84 8.25 13.32
C MET A 1 2.42 8.35 11.84
N LEU A 2 1.95 7.28 11.19
CA LEU A 2 1.57 7.31 9.77
C LEU A 2 0.17 7.92 9.53
N GLN A 3 -0.82 7.53 10.33
CA GLN A 3 -2.18 8.05 10.19
C GLN A 3 -2.26 9.56 10.40
N GLN A 4 -1.46 10.10 11.32
CA GLN A 4 -1.34 11.55 11.52
C GLN A 4 -0.73 12.24 10.31
N ALA A 5 0.33 11.68 9.72
CA ALA A 5 0.95 12.22 8.51
C ALA A 5 -0.02 12.25 7.33
N VAL A 6 -0.74 11.16 7.08
CA VAL A 6 -1.78 11.11 6.03
C VAL A 6 -2.91 12.11 6.29
N ASN A 7 -3.29 12.28 7.56
CA ASN A 7 -4.33 13.22 7.93
C ASN A 7 -3.91 14.70 7.84
N ALA A 8 -2.61 14.98 7.85
CA ALA A 8 -2.06 16.32 7.73
C ALA A 8 -1.95 16.82 6.27
N VAL A 9 -2.37 16.02 5.27
CA VAL A 9 -2.32 16.38 3.85
C VAL A 9 -3.70 16.86 3.38
N PRO A 10 -4.03 18.17 3.45
CA PRO A 10 -5.35 18.69 3.09
C PRO A 10 -5.73 18.47 1.62
N ALA A 11 -4.75 18.26 0.74
CA ALA A 11 -4.97 18.01 -0.68
C ALA A 11 -5.53 16.60 -1.00
N LEU A 12 -5.38 15.62 -0.10
CA LEU A 12 -5.91 14.27 -0.31
C LEU A 12 -7.36 14.18 0.19
N ALA A 13 -8.26 13.73 -0.69
CA ALA A 13 -9.64 13.42 -0.30
C ALA A 13 -9.65 12.31 0.76
N PRO A 14 -10.68 12.25 1.64
CA PRO A 14 -10.77 11.22 2.68
C PRO A 14 -10.64 9.78 2.15
N THR A 15 -11.18 9.51 0.95
CA THR A 15 -11.08 8.21 0.28
C THR A 15 -9.66 7.86 -0.16
N ASP A 16 -8.86 8.86 -0.53
CA ASP A 16 -7.47 8.69 -0.97
C ASP A 16 -6.54 8.57 0.23
N ARG A 17 -6.86 9.24 1.34
CA ARG A 17 -6.21 9.00 2.64
C ARG A 17 -6.40 7.57 3.11
N ALA A 18 -7.63 7.05 3.04
CA ALA A 18 -7.89 5.64 3.38
C ALA A 18 -7.13 4.68 2.45
N ALA A 19 -7.05 5.01 1.15
CA ALA A 19 -6.27 4.25 0.19
C ALA A 19 -4.76 4.24 0.51
N ALA A 20 -4.21 5.39 0.90
CA ALA A 20 -2.82 5.52 1.30
C ALA A 20 -2.48 4.72 2.55
N LEU A 21 -3.38 4.72 3.55
CA LEU A 21 -3.23 3.89 4.74
C LEU A 21 -3.28 2.40 4.40
N ALA A 22 -4.24 1.99 3.57
CA ALA A 22 -4.33 0.60 3.12
C ALA A 22 -3.09 0.14 2.31
N LEU A 23 -2.51 1.03 1.49
CA LEU A 23 -1.27 0.74 0.77
C LEU A 23 -0.09 0.55 1.73
N ALA A 24 0.04 1.42 2.74
CA ALA A 24 1.09 1.29 3.74
C ALA A 24 0.95 0.03 4.61
N GLU A 25 -0.28 -0.37 4.93
CA GLU A 25 -0.56 -1.65 5.59
C GLU A 25 -0.13 -2.83 4.72
N ALA A 26 -0.42 -2.79 3.40
CA ALA A 26 0.00 -3.84 2.47
C ALA A 26 1.53 -3.95 2.33
N TYR A 27 2.25 -2.83 2.30
CA TYR A 27 3.72 -2.84 2.35
C TYR A 27 4.26 -3.45 3.65
N THR A 28 3.62 -3.12 4.79
CA THR A 28 3.99 -3.69 6.09
C THR A 28 3.77 -5.21 6.10
N ASN A 29 2.64 -5.68 5.57
CA ASN A 29 2.35 -7.10 5.43
C ASN A 29 3.34 -7.79 4.50
N THR A 30 3.65 -7.19 3.34
CA THR A 30 4.63 -7.73 2.38
C THR A 30 6.00 -7.94 3.02
N ASN A 31 6.47 -6.96 3.82
CA ASN A 31 7.74 -7.08 4.55
C ASN A 31 7.69 -8.20 5.61
N ALA A 32 6.56 -8.37 6.30
CA ALA A 32 6.38 -9.45 7.26
C ALA A 32 6.44 -10.82 6.56
N ILE A 33 5.68 -11.02 5.49
CA ILE A 33 5.67 -12.28 4.72
C ILE A 33 7.04 -12.58 4.09
N GLY A 34 7.68 -11.58 3.48
CA GLY A 34 8.98 -11.72 2.84
C GLY A 34 10.11 -12.11 3.80
N SER A 35 9.90 -11.96 5.11
CA SER A 35 10.88 -12.38 6.13
C SER A 35 10.92 -13.90 6.34
N PHE A 36 9.90 -14.64 5.91
CA PHE A 36 9.81 -16.09 6.14
C PHE A 36 9.31 -16.91 4.94
N SER A 37 8.83 -16.27 3.89
CA SER A 37 8.34 -16.93 2.67
C SER A 37 9.28 -16.72 1.50
N GLN A 38 9.42 -17.72 0.63
CA GLN A 38 10.15 -17.56 -0.63
C GLN A 38 9.36 -16.70 -1.61
N ARG A 39 10.04 -16.05 -2.55
CA ARG A 39 9.40 -15.18 -3.54
C ARG A 39 8.33 -15.91 -4.36
N ASP A 40 8.60 -17.15 -4.74
CA ASP A 40 7.70 -17.94 -5.60
C ASP A 40 6.59 -18.65 -4.81
N ASP A 41 6.56 -18.46 -3.49
CA ASP A 41 5.48 -18.94 -2.64
C ASP A 41 4.15 -18.25 -3.04
N PRO A 42 3.04 -18.99 -3.18
CA PRO A 42 1.75 -18.40 -3.54
C PRO A 42 1.29 -17.28 -2.59
N GLN A 43 1.63 -17.36 -1.30
CA GLN A 43 1.31 -16.32 -0.33
C GLN A 43 2.14 -15.05 -0.58
N SER A 44 3.42 -15.21 -0.94
CA SER A 44 4.29 -14.10 -1.36
C SER A 44 3.74 -13.42 -2.62
N GLN A 45 3.31 -14.19 -3.63
CA GLN A 45 2.70 -13.63 -4.84
C GLN A 45 1.41 -12.87 -4.51
N ALA A 46 0.55 -13.42 -3.67
CA ALA A 46 -0.70 -12.77 -3.28
C ALA A 46 -0.49 -11.41 -2.60
N VAL A 47 0.49 -11.29 -1.68
CA VAL A 47 0.78 -10.01 -1.02
C VAL A 47 1.46 -9.01 -1.96
N LEU A 48 2.26 -9.48 -2.91
CA LEU A 48 2.86 -8.63 -3.94
C LEU A 48 1.81 -8.09 -4.92
N ASP A 49 0.86 -8.92 -5.34
CA ASP A 49 -0.24 -8.50 -6.20
C ASP A 49 -1.15 -7.49 -5.48
N ASP A 50 -1.40 -7.71 -4.19
CA ASP A 50 -2.17 -6.80 -3.35
C ASP A 50 -1.51 -5.42 -3.22
N VAL A 51 -0.20 -5.37 -2.93
CA VAL A 51 0.53 -4.09 -2.82
C VAL A 51 0.60 -3.38 -4.17
N ASN A 52 0.83 -4.11 -5.27
CA ASN A 52 0.86 -3.55 -6.62
C ASN A 52 -0.50 -2.97 -7.04
N THR A 53 -1.60 -3.65 -6.71
CA THR A 53 -2.96 -3.17 -7.00
C THR A 53 -3.26 -1.87 -6.24
N LYS A 54 -2.92 -1.82 -4.95
CA LYS A 54 -3.10 -0.61 -4.13
C LYS A 54 -2.20 0.55 -4.58
N ASP A 55 -0.97 0.25 -4.99
CA ASP A 55 -0.01 1.23 -5.50
C ASP A 55 -0.48 1.83 -6.83
N ALA A 56 -0.98 1.00 -7.76
CA ALA A 56 -1.55 1.45 -9.02
C ALA A 56 -2.75 2.41 -8.81
N ARG A 57 -3.61 2.12 -7.83
CA ARG A 57 -4.71 3.03 -7.44
C ARG A 57 -4.18 4.40 -6.99
N LEU A 58 -3.13 4.44 -6.17
CA LEU A 58 -2.57 5.72 -5.70
C LEU A 58 -1.80 6.46 -6.81
N LYS A 59 -1.08 5.75 -7.69
CA LYS A 59 -0.46 6.36 -8.87
C LYS A 59 -1.48 7.10 -9.72
N ALA A 60 -2.68 6.53 -9.92
CA ALA A 60 -3.75 7.19 -10.64
C ALA A 60 -4.23 8.49 -9.96
N VAL A 61 -4.28 8.52 -8.62
CA VAL A 61 -4.59 9.74 -7.86
C VAL A 61 -3.49 10.81 -8.03
N CYS A 62 -2.23 10.40 -8.09
CA CYS A 62 -1.08 11.30 -8.24
C CYS A 62 -0.78 11.72 -9.68
N GLY A 63 -1.59 11.33 -10.67
CA GLY A 63 -1.40 11.72 -12.08
C GLY A 63 -0.52 10.79 -12.92
N GLY A 64 -0.24 9.56 -12.46
CA GLY A 64 0.41 8.51 -13.25
C GLY A 64 1.87 8.20 -12.92
N GLY A 65 2.50 9.00 -12.04
CA GLY A 65 3.92 8.86 -11.68
C GLY A 65 4.79 9.91 -12.36
#